data_AF-A0A0N4YYP2-F1
#
_entry.id   AF-A0A0N4YYP2-F1
#
_cell.length_a   1.000
_cell.length_b   1.000
_cell.length_c   1.000
_cell.angle_alpha   90.00
_cell.angle_beta   90.00
_cell.angle_gamma   90.00
#
_symmetry.space_group_name_H-M   'P 1'
#
loop_
_entity.id
_entity.type
_entity.pdbx_description
1 polymer ?
#
loop_
_entity_poly.entity_id
_entity_poly.type
_entity_poly.pdbx_seq_one_letter_code
_entity_poly.pdbx_strand_id
1 'polypeptide(L)'
;VTADRKKAVNKEIEQKFGAFKRKKRDVGVATQRQPSSVHQTQQKLRPKDPPSQNVRDPVRERAQANYAAVLDELHNKFKGLKEGCFPRPKGCLCVIGKTAEGRDITERRMKDADCKCKEGEKGPGCPAA
;
A
#
# COMPACT_ATOMS: atom_id res chain seq x y z
N VAL A 1 4.60 42.90 14.26
CA VAL A 1 4.20 41.72 15.06
C VAL A 1 4.52 40.37 14.39
N THR A 2 4.71 40.31 13.07
CA THR A 2 4.94 39.02 12.35
C THR A 2 6.40 38.57 12.28
N ALA A 3 7.37 39.49 12.28
CA ALA A 3 8.79 39.17 12.16
C ALA A 3 9.37 38.53 13.43
N ASP A 4 9.07 39.08 14.60
CA ASP A 4 9.59 38.60 15.89
C ASP A 4 9.06 37.19 16.21
N ARG A 5 7.79 36.94 15.90
CA ARG A 5 7.16 35.63 16.09
C ARG A 5 7.77 34.57 15.16
N LYS A 6 8.10 34.93 13.92
CA LYS A 6 8.82 34.04 12.97
C LYS A 6 10.22 33.71 13.48
N LYS A 7 10.93 34.68 14.06
CA LYS A 7 12.26 34.49 14.65
C LYS A 7 12.23 33.56 15.85
N ALA A 8 11.21 33.69 16.71
CA ALA A 8 11.02 32.80 17.86
C ALA A 8 10.74 31.35 17.44
N VAL A 9 9.86 31.15 16.46
CA VAL A 9 9.55 29.81 15.93
C VAL A 9 10.80 29.17 15.29
N ASN A 10 11.57 29.93 14.50
CA ASN A 10 12.82 29.40 13.92
C ASN A 10 13.84 29.00 15.00
N LYS A 11 13.98 29.79 16.06
CA LYS A 11 14.88 29.50 17.18
C LYS A 11 14.44 28.25 17.96
N GLU A 12 13.13 28.07 18.14
CA GLU A 12 12.55 26.89 18.79
C GLU A 12 12.78 25.61 17.97
N ILE A 13 12.64 25.70 16.64
CA ILE A 13 12.94 24.59 15.73
C ILE A 13 14.43 24.19 15.82
N GLU A 14 15.35 25.16 15.83
CA GLU A 14 16.79 24.89 15.97
C GLU A 14 17.17 24.27 17.33
N GLN A 15 16.52 24.69 18.43
CA GLN A 15 16.75 24.07 19.75
C GLN A 15 16.25 22.62 19.83
N LYS A 16 15.11 22.31 19.19
CA LYS A 16 14.50 20.97 19.24
C LYS A 16 15.14 19.98 18.29
N PHE A 17 15.58 20.41 17.11
CA PHE A 17 16.05 19.54 16.04
C PHE A 17 17.52 19.73 15.67
N GLY A 18 18.21 20.68 16.31
CA GLY A 18 19.56 21.09 15.96
C GLY A 18 19.61 21.89 14.65
N ALA A 19 20.74 22.56 14.40
CA ALA A 19 20.95 23.22 13.12
C ALA A 19 21.01 22.18 11.99
N PHE A 20 20.10 22.28 11.02
CA PHE A 20 20.05 21.40 9.85
C PHE A 20 21.30 21.63 8.98
N LYS A 21 22.40 20.96 9.30
CA LYS A 21 23.60 20.93 8.45
C LYS A 21 23.24 20.18 7.17
N ARG A 22 22.93 20.92 6.11
CA ARG A 22 22.87 20.39 4.74
C ARG A 22 24.26 19.85 4.39
N LYS A 23 24.49 18.56 4.63
CA LYS A 23 25.57 17.84 3.97
C LYS A 23 25.19 17.85 2.50
N LYS A 24 25.92 18.62 1.67
CA LYS A 24 25.81 18.55 0.21
C LYS A 24 26.01 17.08 -0.16
N ARG A 25 24.91 16.37 -0.41
CA ARG A 25 24.91 15.14 -1.16
C ARG A 25 24.71 15.59 -2.59
N ASP A 26 25.70 15.36 -3.43
CA ASP A 26 25.58 15.49 -4.88
C ASP A 26 24.53 14.47 -5.35
N VAL A 27 23.27 14.87 -5.29
CA VAL A 27 22.16 14.19 -5.93
C VAL A 27 21.63 15.17 -6.97
N GLY A 28 22.22 15.10 -8.15
CA GLY A 28 21.67 15.74 -9.33
C GLY A 28 20.30 15.13 -9.62
N VAL A 29 19.23 15.85 -9.30
CA VAL A 29 17.87 15.57 -9.79
C VAL A 29 17.51 16.72 -10.71
N ALA A 30 17.92 16.60 -11.97
CA ALA A 30 17.22 17.24 -13.07
C ALA A 30 16.05 16.31 -13.43
N THR A 31 14.83 16.75 -13.15
CA THR A 31 13.62 16.07 -13.63
C THR A 31 13.54 16.25 -15.15
N GLN A 32 14.10 15.32 -15.91
CA GLN A 32 13.78 15.16 -17.33
C GLN A 32 12.88 13.94 -17.49
N ARG A 33 11.77 14.12 -18.22
CA ARG A 33 10.87 13.04 -18.64
C ARG A 33 11.69 12.07 -19.49
N GLN A 34 11.62 10.78 -19.15
CA GLN A 34 12.36 9.73 -19.87
C GLN A 34 11.95 9.67 -21.35
N PRO A 35 12.91 9.43 -22.24
CA PRO A 35 12.73 8.44 -23.28
C PRO A 35 13.50 7.17 -22.91
N SER A 36 12.84 6.04 -23.10
CA SER A 36 13.34 4.68 -22.93
C SER A 36 14.67 4.45 -23.66
N SER A 37 15.74 4.17 -22.92
CA SER A 37 16.84 3.36 -23.45
C SER A 37 17.43 2.48 -22.34
N VAL A 38 17.49 1.20 -22.63
CA VAL A 38 17.92 0.12 -21.75
C VAL A 38 19.44 0.11 -21.74
N HIS A 39 20.06 0.63 -20.68
CA HIS A 39 21.42 0.26 -20.31
C HIS A 39 21.41 -0.27 -18.88
N GLN A 40 21.22 -1.58 -18.80
CA GLN A 40 21.27 -2.37 -17.58
C GLN A 40 22.75 -2.50 -17.19
N THR A 41 23.22 -1.64 -16.29
CA THR A 41 24.54 -1.82 -15.69
C THR A 41 24.52 -3.15 -14.94
N GLN A 42 25.30 -4.13 -15.42
CA GLN A 42 25.42 -5.44 -14.79
C GLN A 42 25.98 -5.26 -13.37
N GLN A 43 25.10 -5.20 -12.38
CA GLN A 43 25.48 -5.43 -11.01
C GLN A 43 25.84 -6.91 -10.92
N LYS A 44 27.14 -7.20 -10.83
CA LYS A 44 27.70 -8.54 -10.60
C LYS A 44 26.94 -9.18 -9.43
N LEU A 45 26.01 -10.08 -9.75
CA LEU A 45 25.26 -10.87 -8.78
C LEU A 45 26.29 -11.65 -7.97
N ARG A 46 26.52 -11.21 -6.73
CA ARG A 46 27.25 -12.03 -5.76
C ARG A 46 26.48 -13.35 -5.66
N PRO A 47 27.15 -14.52 -5.67
CA PRO A 47 26.46 -15.77 -5.41
C PRO A 47 25.72 -15.60 -4.08
N LYS A 48 24.40 -15.73 -4.15
CA LYS A 48 23.53 -15.58 -2.99
C LYS A 48 23.77 -16.81 -2.15
N ASP A 49 24.62 -16.69 -1.12
CA ASP A 49 24.76 -17.72 -0.10
C ASP A 49 23.35 -18.16 0.32
N PRO A 50 23.07 -19.47 0.38
CA PRO A 50 21.77 -19.95 0.82
C PRO A 50 21.49 -19.34 2.20
N PRO A 51 20.32 -18.72 2.42
CA PRO A 51 20.04 -18.09 3.69
C PRO A 51 20.15 -19.15 4.78
N SER A 52 21.08 -18.95 5.71
CA SER A 52 21.23 -19.81 6.89
C SER A 52 19.86 -19.97 7.53
N GLN A 53 19.34 -21.20 7.51
CA GLN A 53 17.95 -21.52 7.88
C GLN A 53 17.63 -21.16 9.34
N ASN A 54 18.63 -20.83 10.16
CA ASN A 54 18.52 -20.59 11.60
C ASN A 54 18.90 -19.18 12.08
N VAL A 55 19.11 -18.21 11.20
CA VAL A 55 19.22 -16.80 11.63
C VAL A 55 17.82 -16.20 11.70
N ARG A 56 17.25 -16.19 12.90
CA ARG A 56 16.09 -15.36 13.26
C ARG A 56 16.48 -13.89 13.08
N ASP A 57 16.29 -13.37 11.87
CA ASP A 57 16.43 -11.95 11.60
C ASP A 57 15.24 -11.21 12.25
N PRO A 58 15.47 -10.40 13.30
CA PRO A 58 14.40 -9.69 13.99
C PRO A 58 13.63 -8.74 13.06
N VAL A 59 14.25 -8.27 11.97
CA VAL A 59 13.58 -7.47 10.94
C VAL A 59 12.61 -8.33 10.14
N ARG A 60 13.02 -9.55 9.76
CA ARG A 60 12.16 -10.49 9.02
C ARG A 60 10.96 -10.93 9.85
N GLU A 61 11.17 -11.24 11.13
CA GLU A 61 10.11 -11.62 12.05
C GLU A 61 9.10 -10.49 12.26
N ARG A 62 9.58 -9.27 12.51
CA ARG A 62 8.71 -8.09 12.63
C ARG A 62 7.93 -7.84 11.33
N ALA A 63 8.56 -8.01 10.18
CA ALA A 63 7.90 -7.87 8.88
C ALA A 63 6.80 -8.93 8.67
N GLN A 64 7.05 -10.19 9.07
CA GLN A 64 6.05 -11.26 9.02
C GLN A 64 4.85 -10.99 9.94
N ALA A 65 5.11 -10.55 11.17
CA ALA A 65 4.05 -10.20 12.12
C ALA A 65 3.19 -9.02 11.61
N ASN A 66 3.83 -7.97 11.08
CA ASN A 66 3.10 -6.84 10.47
C ASN A 66 2.27 -7.28 9.26
N TYR A 67 2.83 -8.14 8.40
CA TYR A 67 2.10 -8.66 7.25
C TYR A 67 0.89 -9.48 7.66
N ALA A 68 1.03 -10.35 8.67
CA ALA A 68 -0.08 -11.13 9.21
C ALA A 68 -1.19 -10.24 9.80
N ALA A 69 -0.83 -9.16 10.50
CA ALA A 69 -1.81 -8.20 11.01
C ALA A 69 -2.60 -7.50 9.89
N VAL A 70 -1.94 -7.12 8.81
CA VAL A 70 -2.60 -6.52 7.63
C VAL A 70 -3.52 -7.53 6.95
N LEU A 71 -3.12 -8.80 6.85
CA LEU A 71 -3.97 -9.87 6.32
C LEU A 71 -5.22 -10.09 7.16
N ASP A 72 -5.11 -10.08 8.49
CA ASP A 72 -6.27 -10.18 9.38
C ASP A 72 -7.21 -8.98 9.19
N GLU A 73 -6.68 -7.77 9.11
CA GLU A 73 -7.48 -6.57 8.84
C GLU A 73 -8.20 -6.65 7.48
N LEU A 74 -7.51 -7.13 6.44
CA LEU A 74 -8.09 -7.38 5.13
C LEU A 74 -9.19 -8.43 5.22
N HIS A 75 -8.92 -9.58 5.82
CA HIS A 75 -9.91 -10.64 5.98
C HIS A 75 -11.15 -10.13 6.70
N ASN A 76 -11.00 -9.34 7.76
CA ASN A 76 -12.12 -8.75 8.48
C ASN A 76 -12.94 -7.76 7.62
N LYS A 77 -12.29 -6.95 6.78
CA LYS A 77 -12.98 -5.99 5.89
C LYS A 77 -13.69 -6.67 4.71
N PHE A 78 -13.14 -7.78 4.22
CA PHE A 78 -13.68 -8.54 3.09
C PHE A 78 -14.56 -9.72 3.54
N LYS A 79 -14.63 -10.02 4.85
CA LYS A 79 -15.43 -11.11 5.39
C LYS A 79 -16.89 -10.95 4.99
N GLY A 80 -17.37 -11.92 4.23
CA GLY A 80 -18.74 -11.99 3.78
C GLY A 80 -19.10 -11.03 2.65
N LEU A 81 -18.16 -10.26 2.06
CA LEU A 81 -18.40 -9.58 0.77
C LEU A 81 -18.34 -10.60 -0.38
N LYS A 82 -19.16 -10.40 -1.41
CA LYS A 82 -19.12 -11.20 -2.65
C LYS A 82 -17.80 -10.98 -3.39
N GLU A 83 -17.31 -11.98 -4.12
CA GLU A 83 -16.10 -11.80 -4.95
C GLU A 83 -16.33 -10.71 -5.98
N GLY A 84 -15.32 -9.86 -6.16
CA GLY A 84 -15.41 -8.67 -7.00
C GLY A 84 -16.16 -7.49 -6.36
N CYS A 85 -16.64 -7.60 -5.11
CA CYS A 85 -17.14 -6.47 -4.33
C CYS A 85 -16.07 -5.92 -3.39
N PHE A 86 -15.86 -4.59 -3.42
CA PHE A 86 -14.88 -3.87 -2.64
C PHE A 86 -15.57 -2.97 -1.60
N PRO A 87 -15.18 -3.04 -0.32
CA PRO A 87 -15.81 -2.26 0.75
C PRO A 87 -15.50 -0.76 0.59
N ARG A 88 -16.52 0.10 0.71
CA ARG A 88 -16.38 1.56 0.71
C ARG A 88 -17.07 2.16 1.94
N PRO A 89 -16.75 3.40 2.35
CA PRO A 89 -17.42 4.05 3.47
C PRO A 89 -18.93 4.28 3.28
N LYS A 90 -19.42 4.27 2.03
CA LYS A 90 -20.84 4.41 1.66
C LYS A 90 -21.24 3.28 0.71
N GLY A 91 -21.37 2.07 1.26
CA GLY A 91 -21.72 0.83 0.56
C GLY A 91 -20.51 0.08 -0.02
N CYS A 92 -20.64 -0.49 -1.20
CA CYS A 92 -19.54 -1.18 -1.88
C CYS A 92 -19.51 -0.90 -3.39
N LEU A 93 -18.39 -1.27 -4.01
CA LEU A 93 -18.23 -1.29 -5.46
C LEU A 93 -18.11 -2.74 -5.92
N CYS A 94 -19.04 -3.23 -6.73
CA CYS A 94 -19.02 -4.59 -7.22
C CYS A 94 -18.77 -4.64 -8.73
N VAL A 95 -17.90 -5.55 -9.17
CA VAL A 95 -17.76 -5.91 -10.57
C VAL A 95 -18.90 -6.87 -10.93
N ILE A 96 -19.75 -6.51 -11.88
CA ILE A 96 -20.92 -7.31 -12.29
C ILE A 96 -20.61 -8.16 -13.53
N GLY A 97 -19.67 -7.70 -14.36
CA GLY A 97 -19.26 -8.43 -15.56
C GLY A 97 -18.10 -7.73 -16.23
N LYS A 98 -17.70 -8.24 -17.40
CA LYS A 98 -16.71 -7.64 -18.28
C LYS A 98 -17.38 -7.23 -19.58
N THR A 99 -17.04 -6.06 -20.12
CA THR A 99 -17.46 -5.68 -21.47
C THR A 99 -16.79 -6.59 -22.51
N ALA A 100 -17.30 -6.59 -23.74
CA ALA A 100 -16.68 -7.33 -24.85
C ALA A 100 -15.22 -6.92 -25.13
N GLU A 101 -14.83 -5.71 -24.70
CA GLU A 101 -13.46 -5.17 -24.79
C GLU A 101 -12.59 -5.56 -23.58
N GLY A 102 -13.12 -6.38 -22.65
CA GLY A 102 -12.41 -6.84 -21.46
C GLY A 102 -12.34 -5.83 -20.31
N ARG A 103 -13.06 -4.71 -20.37
CA ARG A 103 -13.12 -3.74 -19.27
C ARG A 103 -14.13 -4.19 -18.21
N ASP A 104 -13.75 -4.12 -16.94
CA ASP A 104 -14.64 -4.47 -15.83
C ASP A 104 -15.79 -3.47 -15.71
N ILE A 105 -17.02 -4.00 -15.69
CA ILE A 105 -18.24 -3.23 -15.47
C ILE A 105 -18.48 -3.19 -13.96
N THR A 106 -18.23 -2.04 -13.35
CA THR A 106 -18.44 -1.84 -11.92
C THR A 106 -19.76 -1.13 -11.65
N GLU A 107 -20.52 -1.63 -10.67
CA GLU A 107 -21.71 -0.98 -10.15
C GLU A 107 -21.53 -0.64 -8.67
N ARG A 108 -22.01 0.54 -8.28
CA ARG A 108 -21.95 1.00 -6.89
C ARG A 108 -23.25 0.66 -6.18
N ARG A 109 -23.16 -0.13 -5.12
CA ARG A 109 -24.27 -0.47 -4.22
C ARG A 109 -24.14 0.33 -2.94
N MET A 110 -25.22 0.95 -2.49
CA MET A 110 -25.22 1.82 -1.29
C MET A 110 -25.50 1.07 0.01
N LYS A 111 -26.03 -0.16 -0.06
CA LYS A 111 -26.34 -0.99 1.11
C LYS A 111 -25.31 -2.09 1.27
N ASP A 112 -24.81 -2.28 2.49
CA ASP A 112 -23.86 -3.35 2.79
C ASP A 112 -24.45 -4.76 2.60
N ALA A 113 -25.76 -4.91 2.75
CA ALA A 113 -26.45 -6.18 2.55
C ALA A 113 -26.40 -6.66 1.08
N ASP A 114 -26.36 -5.74 0.11
CA ASP A 114 -26.30 -6.11 -1.32
C ASP A 114 -24.88 -6.51 -1.76
N CYS A 115 -23.90 -6.13 -0.95
CA CYS A 115 -22.48 -6.43 -1.13
C CYS A 115 -22.08 -7.74 -0.47
N LYS A 116 -22.86 -8.18 0.51
CA LYS A 116 -22.58 -9.36 1.32
C LYS A 116 -23.25 -10.60 0.74
N CYS A 117 -22.64 -11.75 0.96
CA CYS A 117 -23.26 -13.05 0.74
C CYS A 117 -24.46 -13.19 1.68
N LYS A 118 -25.63 -13.49 1.12
CA LYS A 118 -26.79 -13.90 1.94
C LYS A 118 -26.57 -15.34 2.40
N GLU A 119 -27.11 -15.69 3.56
CA GLU A 119 -27.12 -17.07 4.05
C GLU A 119 -27.82 -17.97 3.03
N GLY A 120 -27.05 -18.81 2.33
CA GLY A 120 -27.54 -19.74 1.31
C GLY A 120 -27.38 -19.32 -0.16
N GLU A 121 -26.83 -18.13 -0.48
CA GLU A 121 -26.54 -17.77 -1.89
C GLU A 121 -25.26 -18.47 -2.39
N LYS A 122 -25.39 -19.34 -3.40
CA LYS A 122 -24.28 -19.98 -4.10
C LYS A 122 -23.88 -19.14 -5.31
N GLY A 123 -22.70 -18.55 -5.29
CA GLY A 123 -22.19 -17.73 -6.39
C GLY A 123 -20.67 -17.65 -6.39
N PRO A 124 -20.06 -17.12 -7.47
CA PRO A 124 -18.63 -16.84 -7.49
C PRO A 124 -18.33 -15.87 -6.35
N GLY A 125 -17.82 -16.41 -5.25
CA GLY A 125 -17.45 -15.65 -4.05
C GLY A 125 -18.29 -15.74 -2.81
N CYS A 126 -19.34 -16.55 -2.83
CA CYS A 126 -19.97 -16.98 -1.60
C CYS A 126 -19.66 -18.45 -1.43
N PRO A 127 -18.86 -18.83 -0.42
CA PRO A 127 -18.65 -20.25 -0.16
C PRO A 127 -20.03 -20.87 0.09
N ALA A 128 -20.35 -21.93 -0.65
CA ALA A 128 -21.45 -22.80 -0.27
C ALA A 128 -21.14 -23.27 1.15
N ALA A 129 -22.11 -23.08 2.06
CA ALA A 129 -22.03 -23.61 3.42
C ALA A 129 -21.71 -25.11 3.40
#